data_AF-A0A511MSX0-F1
#
_entry.id   AF-A0A511MSX0-F1
#
_cell.length_a   1.000
_cell.length_b   1.000
_cell.length_c   1.000
_cell.angle_alpha   90.00
_cell.angle_beta   90.00
_cell.angle_gamma   90.00
#
_symmetry.space_group_name_H-M   'P 1'
#
loop_
_entity.id
_entity.type
_entity.pdbx_description
1 polymer ?
#
loop_
_entity_poly.entity_id
_entity_poly.type
_entity_poly.pdbx_seq_one_letter_code
_entity_poly.pdbx_strand_id
1 'polypeptide(L)'
;MPDNDSDAVLPIPSDLYRDMAGLQDRIEVLRADLTRTLMRYRELGQSPDSLAVDNLGEPIEPAEANARVLHGLQLTDCELQAAAEWLSTTSGRYASRLKLTDTADQHRERQLARQRRRRTR
;
A
#
# COMPACT_ATOMS: atom_id res chain seq x y z
N MET A 1 20.33 -3.52 35.25
CA MET A 1 19.88 -3.48 33.84
C MET A 1 19.08 -2.20 33.70
N PRO A 2 19.55 -1.14 33.01
CA PRO A 2 18.80 0.10 32.94
C PRO A 2 17.63 -0.08 31.98
N ASP A 3 16.45 0.33 32.43
CA ASP A 3 15.20 0.31 31.69
C ASP A 3 15.37 1.01 30.34
N ASN A 4 15.40 0.20 29.28
CA ASN A 4 15.49 0.65 27.91
C ASN A 4 14.08 0.93 27.37
N ASP A 5 13.22 1.53 28.20
CA ASP A 5 11.98 2.16 27.75
C ASP A 5 12.39 3.39 26.94
N SER A 6 12.65 3.10 25.67
CA SER A 6 12.66 4.06 24.59
C SER A 6 11.22 4.51 24.43
N ASP A 7 10.79 5.34 25.36
CA ASP A 7 9.46 5.90 25.49
C ASP A 7 9.08 6.47 24.11
N ALA A 8 8.28 5.70 23.36
CA ALA A 8 8.12 5.91 21.94
C ALA A 8 7.39 7.24 21.72
N VAL A 9 7.96 8.11 20.89
CA VAL A 9 7.29 9.34 20.48
C VAL A 9 6.06 8.92 19.69
N LEU A 10 4.87 9.20 20.24
CA LEU A 10 3.61 8.92 19.56
C LEU A 10 3.63 9.49 18.13
N PRO A 11 2.91 8.94 17.16
CA PRO A 11 2.74 9.58 15.86
C PRO A 11 1.77 10.78 15.96
N ILE A 12 1.88 11.75 15.03
CA ILE A 12 0.87 12.83 14.93
C ILE A 12 -0.27 12.32 14.05
N PRO A 13 -1.52 12.35 14.51
CA PRO A 13 -2.67 11.89 13.72
C PRO A 13 -2.78 12.55 12.33
N SER A 14 -2.44 13.85 12.20
CA SER A 14 -2.45 14.55 10.91
C SER A 14 -1.39 14.05 9.94
N ASP A 15 -0.25 13.57 10.45
CA ASP A 15 0.81 12.99 9.62
C ASP A 15 0.35 11.63 9.10
N LEU A 16 -0.22 10.78 9.98
CA LEU A 16 -0.80 9.50 9.58
C LEU A 16 -1.94 9.67 8.56
N TYR A 17 -2.77 10.70 8.72
CA TYR A 17 -3.81 11.05 7.75
C TYR A 17 -3.20 11.41 6.38
N ARG A 18 -2.10 12.16 6.35
CA ARG A 18 -1.37 12.49 5.11
C ARG A 18 -0.76 11.24 4.49
N ASP A 19 -0.19 10.35 5.29
CA ASP A 19 0.39 9.10 4.81
C ASP A 19 -0.68 8.22 4.14
N MET A 20 -1.90 8.18 4.69
CA MET A 20 -3.03 7.49 4.07
C MET A 20 -3.40 8.06 2.70
N ALA A 21 -3.38 9.39 2.54
CA ALA A 21 -3.59 10.02 1.23
C ALA A 21 -2.48 9.63 0.23
N GLY A 22 -1.22 9.63 0.67
CA GLY A 22 -0.11 9.16 -0.15
C GLY A 22 -0.22 7.67 -0.55
N LEU A 23 -0.79 6.82 0.30
CA LEU A 23 -1.09 5.43 -0.07
C LEU A 23 -2.17 5.34 -1.15
N GLN A 24 -3.20 6.17 -1.08
CA GLN A 24 -4.25 6.23 -2.09
C GLN A 24 -3.67 6.63 -3.45
N ASP A 25 -2.84 7.67 -3.52
CA ASP A 25 -2.17 8.09 -4.76
C ASP A 25 -1.33 6.96 -5.37
N ARG A 26 -0.62 6.20 -4.53
CA ARG A 26 0.19 5.06 -4.99
C ARG A 26 -0.65 3.92 -5.54
N ILE A 27 -1.83 3.67 -4.95
CA ILE A 27 -2.77 2.69 -5.49
C ILE A 27 -3.26 3.11 -6.87
N GLU A 28 -3.59 4.39 -7.07
CA GLU A 28 -4.02 4.89 -8.38
C GLU A 28 -2.94 4.70 -9.46
N VAL A 29 -1.67 4.98 -9.12
CA VAL A 29 -0.54 4.71 -10.02
C VAL A 29 -0.42 3.21 -10.32
N LEU A 30 -0.50 2.34 -9.30
CA LEU A 30 -0.43 0.88 -9.49
C LEU A 30 -1.55 0.36 -10.39
N ARG A 31 -2.77 0.89 -10.26
CA ARG A 31 -3.91 0.51 -11.10
C ARG A 31 -3.73 0.94 -12.55
N ALA A 32 -3.13 2.11 -12.80
CA ALA A 32 -2.76 2.52 -14.15
C ALA A 32 -1.73 1.57 -14.77
N ASP A 33 -0.72 1.16 -14.00
CA ASP A 33 0.31 0.19 -14.43
C ASP A 33 -0.28 -1.19 -14.70
N LEU A 34 -1.20 -1.63 -13.83
CA LEU A 34 -1.93 -2.87 -13.96
C LEU A 34 -2.79 -2.88 -15.22
N THR A 35 -3.51 -1.78 -15.49
CA THR A 35 -4.31 -1.61 -16.71
C THR A 35 -3.46 -1.74 -17.97
N ARG A 36 -2.28 -1.10 -18.00
CA ARG A 36 -1.33 -1.22 -19.13
C ARG A 36 -0.85 -2.65 -19.33
N THR A 37 -0.56 -3.37 -18.25
CA THR A 37 -0.13 -4.77 -18.30
C THR A 37 -1.27 -5.67 -18.79
N LEU A 38 -2.49 -5.44 -18.30
CA LEU A 38 -3.69 -6.18 -18.69
C LEU A 38 -3.97 -6.03 -20.19
N MET A 39 -3.80 -4.83 -20.77
CA MET A 39 -3.91 -4.62 -22.21
C MET A 39 -2.93 -5.48 -23.01
N ARG A 40 -1.66 -5.54 -22.58
CA ARG A 40 -0.64 -6.36 -23.25
C ARG A 40 -0.96 -7.86 -23.19
N TYR A 41 -1.44 -8.35 -22.06
CA TYR A 41 -1.87 -9.75 -21.95
C TYR A 41 -3.14 -10.04 -22.77
N ARG A 42 -4.02 -9.05 -22.97
CA ARG A 42 -5.15 -9.18 -23.90
C ARG A 42 -4.69 -9.25 -25.35
N GLU A 43 -3.71 -8.44 -25.74
CA GLU A 43 -3.09 -8.48 -27.06
C GLU A 43 -2.43 -9.85 -27.33
N LEU A 44 -1.67 -10.37 -26.37
CA LEU A 44 -1.11 -11.73 -26.44
C LEU A 44 -2.20 -12.80 -26.60
N GLY A 45 -3.33 -12.64 -25.91
CA GLY A 45 -4.48 -13.53 -26.03
C GLY A 45 -5.14 -13.52 -27.42
N GLN A 46 -4.94 -12.48 -28.23
CA GLN A 46 -5.40 -12.43 -29.63
C GLN A 46 -4.46 -13.16 -30.60
N SER A 47 -3.29 -13.60 -30.14
CA SER A 47 -2.31 -14.32 -30.96
C SER A 47 -1.77 -15.53 -30.19
N PRO A 48 -2.64 -16.52 -29.86
CA PRO A 48 -2.25 -17.67 -29.04
C PRO A 48 -1.11 -18.49 -29.66
N ASP A 49 -1.02 -18.52 -30.99
CA ASP A 49 0.06 -19.21 -31.72
C ASP A 49 1.45 -18.58 -31.50
N SER A 50 1.51 -17.37 -30.95
CA SER A 50 2.76 -16.69 -30.58
C SER A 50 3.21 -17.01 -29.14
N LEU A 51 2.44 -17.81 -28.41
CA LEU A 51 2.73 -18.17 -27.02
C LEU A 51 3.28 -19.59 -26.94
N ALA A 52 4.30 -19.76 -26.10
CA ALA A 52 4.80 -21.05 -25.67
C ALA A 52 4.97 -21.01 -24.15
N VAL A 53 4.79 -22.16 -23.51
CA VAL A 53 5.12 -22.36 -22.10
C VAL A 53 6.39 -23.19 -22.01
N ASP A 54 7.14 -23.03 -20.92
CA ASP A 54 8.20 -23.97 -20.61
C ASP A 54 7.62 -25.27 -20.03
N ASN A 55 8.49 -26.25 -19.79
CA ASN A 55 8.12 -27.54 -19.22
C ASN A 55 8.37 -27.61 -17.70
N LEU A 56 8.51 -26.46 -17.02
CA LEU A 56 8.76 -26.41 -15.59
C LEU A 56 7.43 -26.40 -14.83
N GLY A 57 6.97 -27.59 -14.44
CA GLY A 57 5.79 -27.75 -13.60
C GLY A 57 4.70 -28.60 -14.23
N GLU A 58 3.46 -28.36 -13.83
CA GLU A 58 2.29 -29.05 -14.40
C GLU A 58 2.07 -28.60 -15.84
N PRO A 59 1.77 -29.54 -16.77
CA PRO A 59 1.43 -29.19 -18.15
C PRO A 59 0.26 -28.21 -18.21
N ILE A 60 0.44 -27.14 -18.98
CA ILE A 60 -0.57 -26.10 -19.18
C ILE A 60 -0.51 -25.60 -20.62
N GLU A 61 -1.67 -25.36 -21.23
CA GLU A 61 -1.72 -24.78 -22.57
C GLU A 61 -1.31 -23.29 -22.52
N PRO A 62 -0.54 -22.76 -23.49
CA PRO A 62 -0.13 -21.35 -23.48
C PRO A 62 -1.29 -20.36 -23.41
N ALA A 63 -2.40 -20.66 -24.10
CA ALA A 63 -3.62 -19.87 -24.03
C ALA A 63 -4.25 -19.89 -22.62
N GLU A 64 -4.23 -21.06 -21.95
CA GLU A 64 -4.72 -21.18 -20.58
C GLU A 64 -3.83 -20.42 -19.60
N ALA A 65 -2.51 -20.51 -19.74
CA ALA A 65 -1.56 -19.76 -18.93
C ALA A 65 -1.81 -18.24 -19.03
N ASN A 66 -1.97 -17.72 -20.25
CA ASN A 66 -2.29 -16.31 -20.50
C ASN A 66 -3.64 -15.90 -19.88
N ALA A 67 -4.67 -16.75 -20.00
CA ALA A 67 -5.98 -16.52 -19.40
C ALA A 67 -5.93 -16.48 -17.86
N ARG A 68 -5.15 -17.36 -17.24
CA ARG A 68 -4.94 -17.35 -15.78
C ARG A 68 -4.23 -16.08 -15.32
N VAL A 69 -3.24 -15.61 -16.08
CA VAL A 69 -2.59 -14.32 -15.77
C VAL A 69 -3.60 -13.16 -15.89
N LEU A 70 -4.37 -13.09 -16.97
CA LEU A 70 -5.41 -12.07 -17.13
C LEU A 70 -6.39 -12.06 -15.95
N HIS A 71 -6.85 -13.23 -15.53
CA HIS A 71 -7.75 -13.36 -14.40
C HIS A 71 -7.12 -12.85 -13.09
N GLY A 72 -5.87 -13.23 -12.81
CA GLY A 72 -5.12 -12.76 -11.64
C GLY A 72 -4.93 -11.24 -11.63
N LEU A 73 -4.63 -10.64 -12.78
CA LEU A 73 -4.51 -9.18 -12.91
C LEU A 73 -5.86 -8.49 -12.67
N GLN A 74 -6.97 -9.05 -13.17
CA GLN A 74 -8.31 -8.50 -12.93
C GLN A 74 -8.71 -8.56 -11.46
N LEU A 75 -8.47 -9.68 -10.79
CA LEU A 75 -8.71 -9.80 -9.35
C LEU A 75 -7.87 -8.79 -8.56
N THR A 76 -6.60 -8.63 -8.94
CA THR A 76 -5.71 -7.64 -8.30
C THR A 76 -6.25 -6.22 -8.45
N ASP A 77 -6.81 -5.85 -9.61
CA ASP A 77 -7.40 -4.52 -9.81
C ASP A 77 -8.62 -4.31 -8.90
N CYS A 78 -9.48 -5.34 -8.77
CA CYS A 78 -10.62 -5.31 -7.86
C CYS A 78 -10.19 -5.09 -6.40
N GLU A 79 -9.17 -5.80 -5.94
CA GLU A 79 -8.64 -5.65 -4.58
C GLU A 79 -8.03 -4.26 -4.36
N LEU A 80 -7.30 -3.73 -5.34
CA LEU A 80 -6.75 -2.36 -5.29
C LEU A 80 -7.85 -1.30 -5.26
N GLN A 81 -8.91 -1.47 -6.05
CA GLN A 81 -10.09 -0.59 -6.01
C GLN A 81 -10.74 -0.62 -4.62
N ALA A 82 -10.98 -1.81 -4.07
CA ALA A 82 -11.55 -1.95 -2.73
C ALA A 82 -10.65 -1.31 -1.67
N ALA A 83 -9.34 -1.50 -1.75
CA ALA A 83 -8.37 -0.87 -0.85
C ALA A 83 -8.43 0.66 -0.93
N ALA A 84 -8.51 1.25 -2.12
CA ALA A 84 -8.66 2.69 -2.31
C ALA A 84 -9.96 3.22 -1.68
N GLU A 85 -11.08 2.52 -1.86
CA GLU A 85 -12.37 2.88 -1.26
C GLU A 85 -12.32 2.82 0.27
N TRP A 86 -11.70 1.79 0.83
CA TRP A 86 -11.51 1.65 2.28
C TRP A 86 -10.59 2.73 2.85
N LEU A 87 -9.50 3.06 2.16
CA LEU A 87 -8.60 4.14 2.56
C LEU A 87 -9.32 5.49 2.54
N SER A 88 -10.05 5.80 1.46
CA SER A 88 -10.84 7.02 1.33
C SER A 88 -11.90 7.12 2.45
N THR A 89 -12.66 6.06 2.67
CA THR A 89 -13.69 5.99 3.72
C THR A 89 -13.08 6.18 5.11
N THR A 90 -11.99 5.47 5.41
CA THR A 90 -11.36 5.50 6.72
C THR A 90 -10.68 6.84 6.99
N SER A 91 -10.00 7.38 5.97
CA SER A 91 -9.35 8.68 6.00
C SER A 91 -10.34 9.80 6.26
N GLY A 92 -11.40 9.87 5.44
CA GLY A 92 -12.42 10.92 5.52
C GLY A 92 -13.29 10.84 6.77
N ARG A 93 -13.73 9.63 7.16
CA ARG A 93 -14.71 9.44 8.24
C ARG A 93 -14.10 9.37 9.64
N TYR A 94 -12.90 8.81 9.76
CA TYR A 94 -12.30 8.49 11.05
C TYR A 94 -10.99 9.22 11.28
N ALA A 95 -9.99 9.02 10.40
CA ALA A 95 -8.63 9.53 10.63
C ALA A 95 -8.58 11.06 10.71
N SER A 96 -9.35 11.75 9.86
CA SER A 96 -9.47 13.22 9.85
C SER A 96 -9.95 13.84 11.18
N ARG A 97 -10.58 13.03 12.05
CA ARG A 97 -11.17 13.47 13.31
C ARG A 97 -10.27 13.18 14.52
N LEU A 98 -9.19 12.44 14.32
CA LEU A 98 -8.28 12.09 15.39
C LEU A 98 -7.34 13.26 15.69
N LYS A 99 -7.19 13.55 16.97
CA LYS A 99 -6.18 14.47 17.51
C LYS A 99 -5.58 13.87 18.77
N LEU A 100 -4.34 14.26 19.08
CA LEU A 100 -3.79 13.97 20.40
C LEU A 100 -4.57 14.77 21.45
N THR A 101 -4.66 14.20 22.66
CA THR A 101 -5.09 14.98 23.82
C THR A 101 -3.97 15.94 24.21
N ASP A 102 -4.31 17.05 24.85
CA ASP A 102 -3.33 18.06 25.27
C ASP A 102 -2.22 17.43 26.14
N THR A 103 -2.58 16.49 27.01
CA THR A 103 -1.62 15.73 27.82
C THR A 103 -0.68 14.88 26.97
N ALA A 104 -1.20 14.17 25.97
CA ALA A 104 -0.39 13.33 25.08
C ALA A 104 0.54 14.18 24.19
N ASP A 105 0.07 15.34 23.75
CA ASP A 105 0.86 16.28 22.95
C ASP A 105 2.00 16.89 23.77
N GLN A 106 1.72 17.36 24.99
CA GLN A 106 2.75 17.83 25.91
C GLN A 106 3.79 16.74 26.25
N HIS A 107 3.34 15.49 26.42
CA HIS A 107 4.24 14.38 26.67
C HIS A 107 5.19 14.14 25.49
N ARG A 108 4.63 14.15 24.27
CA ARG A 108 5.38 14.04 23.02
C ARG A 108 6.44 15.14 22.88
N GLU A 109 6.08 16.39 23.14
CA GLU A 109 7.03 17.52 23.08
C GLU A 109 8.20 17.35 24.05
N ARG A 110 7.91 16.91 25.29
CA ARG A 110 8.95 16.64 26.30
C ARG A 110 9.90 15.53 25.85
N GLN A 111 9.37 14.45 25.26
CA GLN A 111 10.20 13.38 24.70
C GLN A 111 11.07 13.86 23.54
N LEU A 112 10.52 14.64 22.61
CA LEU A 112 11.28 15.24 21.50
C LEU A 112 12.40 16.15 22.00
N ALA A 113 12.12 16.98 23.01
CA ALA A 113 13.12 17.86 23.63
C ALA A 113 14.26 17.06 24.30
N ARG A 114 13.94 15.95 24.96
CA ARG A 114 14.93 15.03 25.56
C ARG A 114 15.80 14.38 24.49
N GLN A 115 15.21 13.89 23.39
CA GLN A 115 15.95 13.28 22.29
C GLN A 115 16.91 14.26 21.60
N ARG A 116 16.46 15.51 21.36
CA ARG A 116 17.31 16.57 20.77
C ARG A 116 18.54 16.85 21.64
N ARG A 117 18.36 16.99 22.96
CA ARG A 117 19.46 17.23 23.90
C ARG A 117 20.48 16.08 23.96
N ARG A 118 20.03 14.83 23.82
CA ARG A 118 20.91 13.65 23.76
C ARG A 118 21.74 13.58 22.48
N ARG A 119 21.24 14.11 21.36
CA ARG A 119 21.95 14.12 20.06
C ARG A 119 23.01 15.22 19.95
N THR A 120 22.90 16.28 20.74
CA THR A 120 23.86 17.41 20.78
C THR A 120 24.99 17.26 21.81
N ARG A 121 25.06 16.14 22.53
CA ARG A 121 26.15 15.78 23.44
C ARG A 121 26.94 14.63 22.86
#